data_AF-A0A644ZRU1-F1
#
_entry.id   AF-A0A644ZRU1-F1
#
_cell.length_a   1.000
_cell.length_b   1.000
_cell.length_c   1.000
_cell.angle_alpha   90.00
_cell.angle_beta   90.00
_cell.angle_gamma   90.00
#
_symmetry.space_group_name_H-M   'P 1'
#
loop_
_entity.id
_entity.type
_entity.pdbx_description
1 polymer ?
#
loop_
_entity_poly.entity_id
_entity_poly.type
_entity_poly.pdbx_seq_one_letter_code
_entity_poly.pdbx_strand_id
1 'polypeptide(L)'
;MIALSVANSRMKDFYDIYTLLNTNNFDGRKLQEAVFQTLQRRHTILEKENVIFTEEFIQDESRNRLWQSFLRKINITELEFSEVMKHIEEFLKPIYDFIINEEEFFMEWDYTNKKWFKDLREREVAVGQGIDNTVGREFESSPPHQKN
;
A
#
# COMPACT_ATOMS: atom_id res chain seq x y z
N MET A 1 23.29 -3.12 -21.08
CA MET A 1 23.47 -2.46 -19.76
C MET A 1 22.37 -1.43 -19.46
N ILE A 2 21.98 -0.57 -20.41
CA ILE A 2 21.02 0.53 -20.18
C ILE A 2 19.58 0.04 -19.88
N ALA A 3 19.09 -1.00 -20.53
CA ALA A 3 17.73 -1.51 -20.29
C ALA A 3 17.52 -2.08 -18.86
N LEU A 4 18.52 -2.81 -18.34
CA LEU A 4 18.52 -3.29 -16.95
C LEU A 4 18.60 -2.13 -15.95
N SER A 5 19.34 -1.06 -16.26
CA SER A 5 19.39 0.15 -15.43
C SER A 5 18.02 0.81 -15.32
N VAL A 6 17.31 0.97 -16.43
CA VAL A 6 15.96 1.57 -16.45
C VAL A 6 14.94 0.67 -15.77
N ALA A 7 15.00 -0.65 -15.99
CA ALA A 7 14.11 -1.60 -15.32
C ALA A 7 14.37 -1.68 -13.80
N ASN A 8 15.63 -1.66 -13.35
CA ASN A 8 15.96 -1.60 -11.93
C ASN A 8 15.54 -0.27 -11.29
N SER A 9 15.67 0.85 -12.01
CA SER A 9 15.17 2.15 -11.55
C SER A 9 13.67 2.10 -11.30
N ARG A 10 12.90 1.46 -12.20
CA ARG A 10 11.45 1.32 -12.02
C ARG A 10 11.07 0.44 -10.83
N MET A 11 11.81 -0.65 -10.57
CA MET A 11 11.58 -1.45 -9.36
C MET A 11 11.87 -0.65 -8.09
N LYS A 12 12.95 0.16 -8.11
CA LYS A 12 13.25 1.08 -7.02
C LYS A 12 12.12 2.10 -6.82
N ASP A 13 11.56 2.66 -7.89
CA ASP A 13 10.47 3.63 -7.79
C ASP A 13 9.25 3.05 -7.04
N PHE A 14 8.86 1.80 -7.32
CA PHE A 14 7.79 1.12 -6.56
C PHE A 14 8.15 0.93 -5.09
N TYR A 15 9.38 0.52 -4.80
CA TYR A 15 9.85 0.36 -3.43
C TYR A 15 9.93 1.68 -2.66
N ASP A 16 10.37 2.76 -3.31
CA ASP A 16 10.42 4.09 -2.73
C ASP A 16 9.00 4.57 -2.36
N ILE A 17 8.02 4.41 -3.27
CA ILE A 17 6.61 4.77 -2.99
C ILE A 17 6.05 3.91 -1.85
N TYR A 18 6.31 2.60 -1.87
CA TYR A 18 5.91 1.69 -0.80
C TYR A 18 6.52 2.09 0.55
N THR A 19 7.79 2.49 0.56
CA THR A 19 8.44 2.94 1.80
C THR A 19 7.77 4.22 2.29
N LEU A 20 7.58 5.20 1.40
CA LEU A 20 6.95 6.48 1.72
C LEU A 20 5.54 6.30 2.32
N LEU A 21 4.68 5.47 1.71
CA LEU A 21 3.33 5.23 2.24
C LEU A 21 3.34 4.47 3.58
N ASN A 22 4.39 3.73 3.90
CA ASN A 22 4.51 3.00 5.17
C ASN A 22 5.19 3.79 6.28
N THR A 23 5.82 4.93 5.98
CA THR A 23 6.58 5.73 6.97
C THR A 23 6.05 7.15 7.17
N ASN A 24 5.16 7.63 6.30
CA ASN A 24 4.74 9.02 6.29
C ASN A 24 3.22 9.16 6.15
N ASN A 25 2.67 10.15 6.85
CA ASN A 25 1.31 10.62 6.62
C ASN A 25 1.30 11.58 5.42
N PHE A 26 0.23 11.55 4.64
CA PHE A 26 0.06 12.43 3.49
C PHE A 26 -1.23 13.24 3.59
N ASP A 27 -1.12 14.53 3.29
CA ASP A 27 -2.26 15.39 3.00
C ASP A 27 -2.74 15.11 1.58
N GLY A 28 -3.94 14.57 1.45
CA GLY A 28 -4.53 14.16 0.19
C GLY A 28 -4.66 15.31 -0.80
N ARG A 29 -4.92 16.54 -0.32
CA ARG A 29 -5.08 17.71 -1.19
C ARG A 29 -3.74 18.14 -1.74
N LYS A 30 -2.72 18.24 -0.89
CA LYS A 30 -1.34 18.55 -1.36
C LYS A 30 -0.83 17.49 -2.33
N LEU A 31 -1.09 16.21 -2.05
CA LEU A 31 -0.66 15.11 -2.92
C LEU A 31 -1.39 15.13 -4.25
N GLN A 32 -2.71 15.33 -4.25
CA GLN A 32 -3.52 15.48 -5.46
C GLN A 32 -2.96 16.58 -6.36
N GLU A 33 -2.62 17.73 -5.78
CA GLU A 33 -2.03 18.85 -6.53
C GLU A 33 -0.70 18.47 -7.18
N ALA A 34 0.19 17.87 -6.39
CA ALA A 34 1.52 17.49 -6.86
C ALA A 34 1.44 16.47 -8.00
N VAL A 35 0.54 15.48 -7.88
CA VAL A 35 0.28 14.47 -8.91
C VAL A 35 -0.27 15.13 -10.17
N PHE A 36 -1.32 15.94 -10.04
CA PHE A 36 -1.94 16.63 -11.17
C PHE A 36 -0.96 17.52 -11.93
N GLN A 37 -0.21 18.36 -11.22
CA GLN A 37 0.80 19.25 -11.80
C GLN A 37 1.91 18.46 -12.51
N THR A 38 2.30 17.30 -11.96
CA THR A 38 3.32 16.44 -12.57
C THR A 38 2.82 15.80 -13.86
N LEU A 39 1.58 15.32 -13.88
CA LEU A 39 0.96 14.71 -15.06
C LEU A 39 0.78 15.73 -16.19
N GLN A 40 0.31 16.94 -15.86
CA GLN A 40 0.17 18.03 -16.83
C GLN A 40 1.52 18.40 -17.46
N ARG A 41 2.57 18.56 -16.65
CA ARG A 41 3.93 18.88 -17.16
C ARG A 41 4.45 17.81 -18.12
N ARG A 42 4.15 16.54 -17.84
CA ARG A 42 4.61 15.39 -18.65
C ARG A 42 3.70 15.07 -19.83
N HIS A 43 2.60 15.83 -20.03
CA HIS A 43 1.59 15.57 -21.06
C HIS A 43 1.09 14.11 -21.03
N THR A 44 1.05 13.52 -19.84
CA THR A 44 0.61 12.13 -19.67
C THR A 44 -0.90 12.11 -19.63
N ILE A 45 -1.51 11.36 -20.54
CA ILE A 45 -2.96 11.18 -20.59
C ILE A 45 -3.36 10.34 -19.38
N LEU A 46 -4.31 10.84 -18.60
CA LEU A 46 -4.95 10.08 -17.53
C LEU A 46 -5.90 9.07 -18.18
N GLU A 47 -5.46 7.84 -18.31
CA GLU A 47 -6.32 6.75 -18.73
C GLU A 47 -7.11 6.24 -17.52
N LYS A 48 -8.43 6.08 -17.70
CA LYS A 48 -9.34 5.60 -16.65
C LYS A 48 -9.03 4.15 -16.25
N GLU A 49 -8.43 3.39 -17.15
CA GLU A 49 -7.90 2.05 -16.91
C GLU A 49 -6.39 2.13 -16.68
N ASN A 50 -6.00 2.10 -15.42
CA ASN A 50 -4.59 2.05 -15.05
C ASN A 50 -4.06 0.62 -15.26
N VAL A 51 -3.48 0.36 -16.43
CA VAL A 51 -2.85 -0.93 -16.78
C VAL A 51 -1.87 -1.42 -15.71
N ILE A 52 -1.28 -0.51 -14.93
CA ILE A 52 -0.34 -0.83 -13.85
C ILE A 52 -0.98 -1.58 -12.66
N PHE A 53 -2.30 -1.51 -12.48
CA PHE A 53 -3.03 -2.17 -11.39
C PHE A 53 -3.79 -3.42 -11.86
N THR A 54 -3.64 -3.83 -13.12
CA THR A 54 -4.30 -5.06 -13.59
C THR A 54 -3.57 -6.29 -13.08
N GLU A 55 -4.31 -7.39 -12.93
CA GLU A 55 -3.75 -8.66 -12.46
C GLU A 55 -2.64 -9.16 -13.40
N GLU A 56 -2.79 -8.95 -14.72
CA GLU A 56 -1.77 -9.31 -15.70
C GLU A 56 -0.47 -8.55 -15.50
N PHE A 57 -0.54 -7.28 -15.05
CA PHE A 57 0.64 -6.50 -14.75
C PHE A 57 1.29 -6.96 -13.44
N ILE A 58 0.49 -7.22 -12.41
CA ILE A 58 0.97 -7.59 -11.07
C ILE A 58 1.54 -9.00 -11.03
N GLN A 59 0.91 -9.97 -11.70
CA GLN A 59 1.34 -11.37 -11.72
C GLN A 59 2.40 -11.70 -12.78
N ASP A 60 2.78 -10.72 -13.61
CA ASP A 60 3.77 -10.94 -14.66
C ASP A 60 5.09 -11.51 -14.08
N GLU A 61 5.43 -12.72 -14.52
CA GLU A 61 6.61 -13.41 -14.00
C GLU A 61 7.92 -12.66 -14.27
N SER A 62 7.99 -11.91 -15.38
CA SER A 62 9.19 -11.16 -15.72
C SER A 62 9.40 -9.99 -14.75
N ARG A 63 8.31 -9.32 -14.33
CA ARG A 63 8.34 -8.28 -13.30
C ARG A 63 8.68 -8.86 -11.94
N ASN A 64 8.07 -9.99 -11.56
CA ASN A 64 8.43 -10.70 -10.33
C ASN A 64 9.93 -11.07 -10.29
N ARG A 65 10.50 -11.54 -11.40
CA ARG A 65 11.95 -11.79 -11.49
C ARG A 65 12.79 -10.52 -11.33
N LEU A 66 12.36 -9.40 -11.92
CA LEU A 66 13.03 -8.10 -11.77
C LEU A 66 12.94 -7.58 -10.33
N TRP A 67 11.79 -7.73 -9.70
CA TRP A 67 11.54 -7.38 -8.30
C TRP A 67 12.45 -8.16 -7.36
N GLN A 68 12.50 -9.50 -7.49
CA GLN A 68 13.38 -10.35 -6.69
C GLN A 68 14.87 -10.06 -6.93
N SER A 69 15.25 -9.66 -8.15
CA SER A 69 16.60 -9.18 -8.45
C SER A 69 16.92 -7.85 -7.76
N PHE A 70 15.97 -6.94 -7.71
CA PHE A 70 16.08 -5.66 -6.99
C PHE A 70 16.17 -5.88 -5.47
N LEU A 71 15.29 -6.67 -4.87
CA LEU A 71 15.27 -6.94 -3.43
C LEU A 71 16.59 -7.54 -2.93
N ARG A 72 17.18 -8.48 -3.69
CA ARG A 72 18.50 -9.05 -3.36
C ARG A 72 19.61 -7.99 -3.31
N LYS A 73 19.53 -6.93 -4.11
CA LYS A 73 20.54 -5.85 -4.07
C LYS A 73 20.43 -4.98 -2.83
N ILE A 74 19.24 -4.88 -2.26
CA ILE A 74 18.97 -4.11 -1.03
C ILE A 74 18.86 -5.01 0.21
N ASN A 75 19.20 -6.31 0.09
CA ASN A 75 19.16 -7.32 1.15
C ASN A 75 17.79 -7.49 1.82
N ILE A 76 16.72 -7.44 1.02
CA ILE A 76 15.35 -7.77 1.46
C ILE A 76 14.94 -9.10 0.84
N THR A 77 14.25 -9.94 1.61
CA THR A 77 13.85 -11.30 1.16
C THR A 77 12.37 -11.61 1.35
N GLU A 78 11.63 -10.79 2.11
CA GLU A 78 10.24 -11.05 2.50
C GLU A 78 9.32 -9.89 2.06
N LEU A 79 9.26 -9.63 0.75
CA LEU A 79 8.34 -8.64 0.22
C LEU A 79 7.89 -9.02 -1.18
N GLU A 80 6.61 -9.33 -1.33
CA GLU A 80 6.05 -9.70 -2.64
C GLU A 80 5.71 -8.47 -3.47
N PHE A 81 5.92 -8.55 -4.78
CA PHE A 81 5.61 -7.43 -5.69
C PHE A 81 4.11 -7.12 -5.68
N SER A 82 3.27 -8.15 -5.62
CA SER A 82 1.81 -8.01 -5.52
C SER A 82 1.36 -7.30 -4.26
N GLU A 83 2.01 -7.57 -3.13
CA GLU A 83 1.72 -6.87 -1.88
C GLU A 83 2.06 -5.38 -1.99
N VAL A 84 3.22 -5.05 -2.56
CA VAL A 84 3.64 -3.67 -2.79
C VAL A 84 2.64 -2.96 -3.71
N MET A 85 2.28 -3.57 -4.83
CA MET A 85 1.36 -2.99 -5.80
C MET A 85 -0.02 -2.76 -5.21
N LYS A 86 -0.52 -3.68 -4.38
CA LYS A 86 -1.80 -3.52 -3.67
C LYS A 86 -1.80 -2.28 -2.78
N HIS A 87 -0.74 -2.06 -2.00
CA HIS A 87 -0.63 -0.88 -1.13
C HIS A 87 -0.53 0.41 -1.94
N ILE A 88 0.23 0.39 -3.04
CA ILE A 88 0.34 1.53 -3.94
C ILE A 88 -1.01 1.84 -4.60
N GLU A 89 -1.77 0.82 -4.96
CA GLU A 89 -3.13 0.97 -5.51
C GLU A 89 -4.07 1.60 -4.47
N GLU A 90 -4.13 1.06 -3.25
CA GLU A 90 -4.95 1.62 -2.15
C GLU A 90 -4.60 3.09 -1.85
N PHE A 91 -3.31 3.44 -2.01
CA PHE A 91 -2.82 4.80 -1.81
C PHE A 91 -3.16 5.75 -2.97
N LEU A 92 -2.85 5.37 -4.21
CA LEU A 92 -2.92 6.27 -5.37
C LEU A 92 -4.26 6.25 -6.09
N LYS A 93 -4.96 5.11 -6.13
CA LYS A 93 -6.21 4.96 -6.90
C LYS A 93 -7.26 5.99 -6.49
N PRO A 94 -7.53 6.24 -5.19
CA PRO A 94 -8.49 7.27 -4.78
C PRO A 94 -8.12 8.67 -5.31
N ILE A 95 -6.83 9.00 -5.30
CA ILE A 95 -6.35 10.30 -5.79
C ILE A 95 -6.60 10.43 -7.28
N TYR A 96 -6.28 9.39 -8.05
CA TYR A 96 -6.53 9.36 -9.49
C TYR A 96 -8.02 9.51 -9.81
N ASP A 97 -8.88 8.76 -9.11
CA ASP A 97 -10.33 8.82 -9.32
C ASP A 97 -10.86 10.24 -9.07
N PHE A 98 -10.43 10.89 -7.98
CA PHE A 98 -10.82 12.28 -7.67
C PHE A 98 -10.28 13.29 -8.69
N ILE A 99 -9.05 13.12 -9.20
CA ILE A 99 -8.53 13.97 -10.27
C ILE A 99 -9.38 13.85 -11.54
N ILE A 100 -9.74 12.62 -11.94
CA ILE A 100 -10.54 12.36 -13.16
C ILE A 100 -11.95 12.93 -13.03
N ASN A 101 -12.53 12.88 -11.83
CA ASN A 101 -13.85 13.44 -11.55
C ASN A 101 -13.82 14.96 -11.29
N GLU A 102 -12.65 15.59 -11.34
CA GLU A 102 -12.45 17.01 -11.01
C GLU A 102 -12.92 17.39 -9.59
N GLU A 103 -12.80 16.44 -8.65
CA GLU A 103 -13.18 16.61 -7.25
C GLU A 103 -11.97 16.92 -6.36
N GLU A 104 -12.19 17.53 -5.20
CA GLU A 104 -11.12 17.83 -4.24
C GLU A 104 -10.95 16.70 -3.21
N PHE A 105 -9.71 16.21 -3.06
CA PHE A 105 -9.41 15.08 -2.18
C PHE A 105 -8.92 15.53 -0.79
N PHE A 106 -9.86 15.81 0.13
CA PHE A 106 -9.57 16.28 1.50
C PHE A 106 -9.37 15.16 2.53
N MET A 107 -8.70 14.07 2.16
CA MET A 107 -8.39 12.97 3.08
C MET A 107 -6.95 13.04 3.57
N GLU A 108 -6.67 12.38 4.69
CA GLU A 108 -5.30 12.17 5.17
C GLU A 108 -4.93 10.70 5.18
N TRP A 109 -3.76 10.38 4.62
CA TRP A 109 -3.20 9.04 4.71
C TRP A 109 -2.59 8.84 6.08
N ASP A 110 -2.98 7.76 6.74
CA ASP A 110 -2.37 7.27 7.96
C ASP A 110 -1.53 6.04 7.64
N TYR A 111 -0.20 6.16 7.76
CA TYR A 111 0.71 5.04 7.48
C TYR A 111 0.52 3.87 8.46
N THR A 112 0.01 4.12 9.67
CA THR A 112 -0.20 3.09 10.69
C THR A 112 -1.34 2.17 10.29
N ASN A 113 -2.43 2.76 9.80
CA ASN A 113 -3.64 2.05 9.38
C ASN A 113 -3.63 1.70 7.88
N LYS A 114 -2.66 2.24 7.13
CA LYS A 114 -2.50 2.10 5.68
C LYS A 114 -3.78 2.47 4.93
N LYS A 115 -4.42 3.57 5.34
CA LYS A 115 -5.72 4.02 4.84
C LYS A 115 -5.85 5.53 4.80
N TRP A 116 -6.73 5.99 3.93
CA TRP A 116 -7.21 7.37 3.88
C TRP A 116 -8.36 7.58 4.88
N PHE A 117 -8.31 8.68 5.63
CA PHE A 117 -9.35 9.10 6.56
C PHE A 117 -9.85 10.49 6.20
N LYS A 118 -11.16 10.71 6.31
CA LYS A 118 -11.77 12.02 6.00
C LYS A 118 -11.75 12.97 7.19
N ASP A 119 -11.65 12.43 8.41
CA ASP A 119 -11.61 13.19 9.66
C ASP A 119 -10.73 12.45 10.70
N LEU A 120 -9.97 13.20 11.51
CA LEU A 120 -9.14 12.66 12.59
C LEU A 120 -9.96 11.83 13.60
N ARG A 121 -11.26 12.09 13.72
CA ARG A 121 -12.18 11.32 14.58
C ARG A 121 -12.40 9.87 14.14
N GLU A 122 -12.22 9.56 12.85
CA GLU A 122 -12.33 8.19 12.33
C GLU A 122 -11.10 7.34 12.67
N ARG A 123 -9.94 7.96 12.94
CA ARG A 123 -8.71 7.25 13.33
C ARG A 123 -8.83 6.57 14.69
N GLU A 124 -9.48 7.21 15.66
CA GLU A 124 -9.63 6.67 17.03
C GLU A 124 -10.53 5.42 17.08
N VAL A 125 -11.53 5.34 16.20
CA VAL A 125 -12.42 4.17 16.10
C VAL A 125 -11.69 2.96 15.52
N ALA A 126 -10.78 3.15 14.56
CA ALA A 126 -9.99 2.08 13.95
C ALA A 126 -8.94 1.50 14.92
N VAL A 127 -8.30 2.35 15.73
CA VAL A 127 -7.31 1.91 16.72
C VAL A 127 -7.97 1.20 17.92
N GLY A 128 -9.20 1.62 18.29
CA GLY A 128 -9.96 1.05 19.42
C GLY A 128 -10.53 -0.36 19.22
N GLN A 129 -10.47 -0.95 18.02
CA GLN A 129 -10.93 -2.33 17.76
C GLN A 129 -9.79 -3.36 17.66
N GLY A 130 -8.53 -2.95 17.87
CA GLY A 130 -7.35 -3.81 17.71
C GLY A 130 -6.81 -4.48 18.98
N ILE A 131 -7.42 -4.26 20.16
CA ILE A 131 -6.91 -4.83 21.42
C ILE A 131 -8.08 -5.32 22.27
N ASP A 132 -8.43 -6.61 22.11
CA ASP A 132 -8.68 -7.56 23.22
C ASP A 132 -9.30 -8.86 22.68
N ASN A 133 -8.48 -9.88 22.42
CA ASN A 133 -8.91 -11.27 22.62
C ASN A 133 -7.73 -12.25 22.59
N THR A 134 -6.77 -12.12 23.51
CA THR A 134 -5.84 -13.23 23.79
C THR A 134 -5.30 -13.19 25.23
N VAL A 135 -6.16 -13.27 26.24
CA VAL A 135 -5.79 -13.94 27.51
C VAL A 135 -7.05 -14.59 28.10
N GLY A 136 -7.18 -15.89 27.86
CA GLY A 136 -8.21 -16.73 28.45
C GLY A 136 -7.94 -18.21 28.17
N ARG A 137 -6.68 -18.62 28.37
CA ARG A 137 -6.28 -20.04 28.38
C ARG A 137 -6.86 -20.65 29.67
N GLU A 138 -8.11 -21.09 29.62
CA GLU A 138 -8.61 -22.05 30.60
C GLU A 138 -7.97 -23.41 30.28
N PHE A 139 -6.85 -23.67 30.97
CA PHE A 139 -6.40 -25.03 31.22
C PHE A 139 -7.38 -25.65 32.21
N GLU A 140 -8.42 -26.31 31.71
CA GLU A 140 -9.17 -27.29 32.50
C GLU A 140 -8.79 -28.70 32.05
N SER A 141 -7.74 -29.19 32.70
CA SER A 141 -7.37 -30.60 32.74
C SER A 141 -8.42 -31.36 33.55
N SER A 142 -9.20 -32.22 32.91
CA SER A 142 -9.90 -33.34 33.56
C SER A 142 -8.95 -34.55 33.70
N PRO A 143 -9.26 -35.60 34.50
CA PRO A 143 -9.84 -35.71 35.86
C PRO A 143 -8.92 -36.65 36.74
N PRO A 144 -9.27 -37.32 37.89
CA PRO A 144 -10.41 -38.25 38.08
C PRO A 144 -11.00 -38.43 39.51
N HIS A 145 -12.11 -39.19 39.56
CA HIS A 145 -12.60 -40.08 40.63
C HIS A 145 -13.24 -39.58 41.95
N GLN A 146 -14.57 -39.82 42.02
CA GLN A 146 -15.29 -40.78 42.88
C GLN A 146 -15.40 -40.57 44.42
N LYS A 147 -16.61 -40.93 44.91
CA LYS A 147 -17.15 -41.09 46.30
C LYS A 147 -17.93 -39.85 46.76
N ASN A 148 -19.19 -39.92 47.21
CA ASN A 148 -19.99 -41.01 47.78
C ASN A 148 -21.47 -40.72 47.50
#